data_AF-A0A9D8BNE8-F1
#
_entry.id   AF-A0A9D8BNE8-F1
#
_cell.length_a   1.000
_cell.length_b   1.000
_cell.length_c   1.000
_cell.angle_alpha   90.00
_cell.angle_beta   90.00
_cell.angle_gamma   90.00
#
_symmetry.space_group_name_H-M   'P 1'
#
loop_
_entity.id
_entity.type
_entity.pdbx_description
1 polymer ?
#
loop_
_entity_poly.entity_id
_entity_poly.type
_entity_poly.pdbx_seq_one_letter_code
_entity_poly.pdbx_strand_id
1 'polypeptide(L)'
;AYRRQSREAWQKWSEMAGQIFLRPNALSSAMGSPAFHIHRLADDFRFCLERKMMACDFDCCYHHWASDGLNYYVLAKLLWDPKTDVDAAIADYCRAGFGPAAGTIGEYFRHCEANMEAFARIGPTEKPGKDMVAPFAEWTSPEFFVKCNALLDQAVREAGNDETIKQRVAFLRKSVELGEIRHRYWMARSAAKNGDREAAKRAKEIEEQRMKWYQSLGISWAINAPNLEFYRVRF
;
A
#
# COMPACT_ATOMS: atom_id res chain seq x y z
N ALA A 1 14.07 -4.10 12.91
CA ALA A 1 14.19 -5.21 13.89
C ALA A 1 13.21 -6.35 13.61
N TYR A 2 11.90 -6.08 13.52
CA TYR A 2 10.84 -7.09 13.39
C TYR A 2 11.03 -8.12 12.26
N ARG A 3 11.27 -7.70 11.00
CA ARG A 3 11.52 -8.65 9.88
C ARG A 3 12.66 -9.63 10.16
N ARG A 4 13.74 -9.16 10.79
CA ARG A 4 14.89 -10.01 11.14
C ARG A 4 14.47 -11.08 12.15
N GLN A 5 13.75 -10.69 13.19
CA GLN A 5 13.20 -11.60 14.19
C GLN A 5 12.26 -12.64 13.54
N SER A 6 11.38 -12.23 12.63
CA SER A 6 10.50 -13.16 11.89
C SER A 6 11.30 -14.16 11.06
N ARG A 7 12.35 -13.72 10.37
CA ARG A 7 13.24 -14.60 9.59
C ARG A 7 14.05 -15.56 10.48
N GLU A 8 14.55 -15.09 11.62
CA GLU A 8 15.24 -15.93 12.61
C GLU A 8 14.31 -16.99 13.21
N ALA A 9 13.06 -16.62 13.51
CA ALA A 9 12.05 -17.56 13.98
C ALA A 9 11.75 -18.61 12.90
N TRP A 10 11.55 -18.20 11.65
CA TRP A 10 11.35 -19.11 10.53
C TRP A 10 12.53 -20.08 10.34
N GLN A 11 13.76 -19.57 10.40
CA GLN A 11 14.98 -20.38 10.31
C GLN A 11 14.99 -21.49 11.37
N LYS A 12 14.74 -21.14 12.64
CA LYS A 12 14.67 -22.12 13.74
C LYS A 12 13.57 -23.16 13.51
N TRP A 13 12.39 -22.75 13.06
CA TRP A 13 11.33 -23.68 12.70
C TRP A 13 11.73 -24.60 11.54
N SER A 14 12.43 -24.09 10.54
CA SER A 14 12.91 -24.89 9.40
C SER A 14 13.96 -25.93 9.80
N GLU A 15 14.67 -25.76 10.91
CA GLU A 15 15.61 -26.76 11.42
C GLU A 15 14.87 -27.93 12.10
N MET A 16 13.70 -27.68 12.69
CA MET A 16 12.94 -28.65 13.46
C MET A 16 11.82 -29.35 12.67
N ALA A 17 11.19 -28.63 11.73
CA ALA A 17 10.04 -29.12 10.97
C ALA A 17 10.45 -29.84 9.67
N GLY A 18 9.63 -30.77 9.19
CA GLY A 18 9.80 -31.39 7.87
C GLY A 18 9.31 -30.50 6.73
N GLN A 19 8.18 -29.83 6.93
CA GLN A 19 7.53 -28.92 5.99
C GLN A 19 6.80 -27.82 6.78
N ILE A 20 6.71 -26.62 6.22
CA ILE A 20 6.08 -25.46 6.86
C ILE A 20 5.05 -24.85 5.91
N PHE A 21 3.91 -24.45 6.46
CA PHE A 21 2.88 -23.68 5.77
C PHE A 21 3.02 -22.19 6.12
N LEU A 22 3.18 -21.31 5.12
CA LEU A 22 3.28 -19.86 5.31
C LEU A 22 1.90 -19.21 5.17
N ARG A 23 1.39 -18.59 6.24
CA ARG A 23 0.23 -17.70 6.16
C ARG A 23 0.58 -16.34 6.76
N PRO A 24 0.93 -15.33 5.95
CA PRO A 24 1.27 -14.00 6.42
C PRO A 24 0.15 -12.99 6.14
N ASN A 25 -0.02 -12.00 7.01
CA ASN A 25 -0.87 -10.84 6.72
C ASN A 25 -0.16 -9.83 5.78
N ALA A 26 0.70 -10.29 4.87
CA ALA A 26 1.58 -9.44 4.07
C ALA A 26 0.81 -8.50 3.13
N LEU A 27 -0.39 -8.89 2.69
CA LEU A 27 -1.26 -8.07 1.84
C LEU A 27 -2.20 -7.16 2.63
N SER A 28 -2.13 -7.14 3.97
CA SER A 28 -2.82 -6.18 4.82
C SER A 28 -2.15 -4.79 4.76
N SER A 29 -1.69 -4.37 3.58
CA SER A 29 -0.89 -3.16 3.39
C SER A 29 -1.78 -1.93 3.42
N ALA A 30 -1.59 -1.15 4.49
CA ALA A 30 -2.02 0.23 4.64
C ALA A 30 -3.50 0.58 4.32
N MET A 31 -4.39 -0.39 4.09
CA MET A 31 -5.84 -0.20 3.87
C MET A 31 -6.16 0.84 2.77
N GLY A 32 -5.58 0.70 1.58
CA GLY A 32 -5.87 1.57 0.43
C GLY A 32 -4.92 2.75 0.20
N SER A 33 -3.91 2.93 1.05
CA SER A 33 -2.87 3.95 0.86
C SER A 33 -1.65 3.36 0.15
N PRO A 34 -0.86 4.13 -0.61
CA PRO A 34 0.16 3.61 -1.53
C PRO A 34 1.38 3.01 -0.80
N ALA A 35 1.23 1.78 -0.29
CA ALA A 35 2.20 1.05 0.52
C ALA A 35 2.78 -0.16 -0.23
N PHE A 36 3.51 0.13 -1.30
CA PHE A 36 4.18 -0.86 -2.14
C PHE A 36 5.43 -1.40 -1.43
N HIS A 37 5.65 -2.72 -1.50
CA HIS A 37 6.78 -3.40 -0.83
C HIS A 37 7.22 -4.67 -1.58
N ILE A 38 7.15 -4.62 -2.91
CA ILE A 38 7.28 -5.74 -3.84
C ILE A 38 8.59 -6.50 -3.66
N HIS A 39 9.72 -5.80 -3.63
CA HIS A 39 11.04 -6.43 -3.52
C HIS A 39 11.20 -7.14 -2.19
N ARG A 40 10.74 -6.50 -1.10
CA ARG A 40 10.78 -7.08 0.24
C ARG A 40 9.88 -8.30 0.37
N LEU A 41 8.69 -8.25 -0.24
CA LEU A 41 7.76 -9.37 -0.35
C LEU A 41 8.40 -10.55 -1.09
N ALA A 42 9.02 -10.29 -2.25
CA ALA A 42 9.69 -11.31 -3.04
C ALA A 42 10.85 -11.97 -2.29
N ASP A 43 11.68 -11.16 -1.63
CA ASP A 43 12.78 -11.64 -0.81
C ASP A 43 12.31 -12.51 0.35
N ASP A 44 11.23 -12.13 1.04
CA ASP A 44 10.68 -12.89 2.17
C ASP A 44 10.01 -14.19 1.70
N PHE A 45 9.28 -14.14 0.58
CA PHE A 45 8.72 -15.33 -0.05
C PHE A 45 9.81 -16.36 -0.41
N ARG A 46 10.87 -15.93 -1.10
CA ARG A 46 12.00 -16.80 -1.48
C ARG A 46 12.74 -17.33 -0.25
N PHE A 47 12.99 -16.48 0.74
CA PHE A 47 13.63 -16.89 1.99
C PHE A 47 12.87 -18.05 2.66
N CYS A 48 11.54 -17.96 2.73
CA CYS A 48 10.69 -19.02 3.27
C CYS A 48 10.70 -20.27 2.38
N LEU A 49 10.62 -20.10 1.06
CA LEU A 49 10.65 -21.20 0.09
C LEU A 49 11.92 -22.07 0.21
N GLU A 50 13.08 -21.43 0.29
CA GLU A 50 14.37 -22.10 0.50
C GLU A 50 14.46 -22.82 1.86
N ARG A 51 13.54 -22.54 2.79
CA ARG A 51 13.54 -23.00 4.17
C ARG A 51 12.27 -23.77 4.50
N LYS A 52 12.02 -24.82 3.71
CA LYS A 52 10.98 -25.83 3.92
C LYS A 52 9.54 -25.30 3.85
N MET A 53 9.28 -24.12 3.28
CA MET A 53 7.92 -23.75 2.93
C MET A 53 7.41 -24.72 1.86
N MET A 54 6.32 -25.44 2.17
CA MET A 54 5.70 -26.37 1.24
C MET A 54 4.45 -25.78 0.58
N ALA A 55 3.74 -24.93 1.30
CA ALA A 55 2.55 -24.26 0.82
C ALA A 55 2.40 -22.89 1.49
N CYS A 56 1.62 -22.02 0.88
CA CYS A 56 1.33 -20.71 1.43
C CYS A 56 -0.10 -20.26 1.14
N ASP A 57 -0.64 -19.41 2.02
CA ASP A 57 -1.90 -18.70 1.85
C ASP A 57 -1.66 -17.22 2.18
N PHE A 58 -1.77 -16.38 1.16
CA PHE A 58 -1.66 -14.93 1.29
C PHE A 58 -3.07 -14.35 1.39
N ASP A 59 -3.53 -14.15 2.62
CA ASP A 59 -4.81 -13.53 2.90
C ASP A 59 -4.72 -12.00 2.90
N CYS A 60 -5.78 -11.30 3.32
CA CYS A 60 -5.86 -9.85 3.32
C CYS A 60 -5.79 -9.18 1.92
N CYS A 61 -6.16 -9.89 0.85
CA CYS A 61 -6.42 -9.26 -0.45
C CYS A 61 -7.72 -8.45 -0.40
N TYR A 62 -7.66 -7.24 0.17
CA TYR A 62 -8.83 -6.38 0.38
C TYR A 62 -9.34 -5.69 -0.89
N HIS A 63 -8.80 -6.00 -2.07
CA HIS A 63 -9.19 -5.43 -3.36
C HIS A 63 -8.97 -3.91 -3.49
N HIS A 64 -7.96 -3.36 -2.83
CA HIS A 64 -7.51 -1.99 -3.08
C HIS A 64 -6.51 -1.95 -4.26
N TRP A 65 -6.98 -2.21 -5.47
CA TRP A 65 -6.08 -2.40 -6.62
C TRP A 65 -5.26 -1.15 -6.96
N ALA A 66 -5.69 0.05 -6.57
CA ALA A 66 -4.90 1.26 -6.76
C ALA A 66 -3.67 1.36 -5.85
N SER A 67 -3.70 0.76 -4.65
CA SER A 67 -2.59 0.75 -3.69
C SER A 67 -1.80 -0.54 -3.65
N ASP A 68 -2.42 -1.65 -4.04
CA ASP A 68 -1.87 -2.99 -3.84
C ASP A 68 -1.80 -3.81 -5.13
N GLY A 69 -2.36 -3.31 -6.23
CA GLY A 69 -2.44 -4.07 -7.49
C GLY A 69 -1.10 -4.55 -8.01
N LEU A 70 -0.02 -3.77 -7.83
CA LEU A 70 1.33 -4.21 -8.20
C LEU A 70 1.88 -5.29 -7.25
N ASN A 71 1.62 -5.17 -5.94
CA ASN A 71 1.97 -6.23 -4.97
C ASN A 71 1.27 -7.54 -5.35
N TYR A 72 -0.03 -7.48 -5.67
CA TYR A 72 -0.81 -8.65 -6.08
C TYR A 72 -0.29 -9.26 -7.39
N TYR A 73 -0.01 -8.43 -8.38
CA TYR A 73 0.49 -8.88 -9.69
C TYR A 73 1.82 -9.63 -9.56
N VAL A 74 2.80 -9.05 -8.86
CA VAL A 74 4.12 -9.66 -8.74
C VAL A 74 4.07 -10.88 -7.82
N LEU A 75 3.29 -10.84 -6.73
CA LEU A 75 3.10 -12.01 -5.88
C LEU A 75 2.49 -13.18 -6.67
N ALA A 76 1.48 -12.94 -7.50
CA ALA A 76 0.88 -13.98 -8.33
C ALA A 76 1.90 -14.62 -9.29
N LYS A 77 2.79 -13.80 -9.88
CA LYS A 77 3.90 -14.31 -10.72
C LYS A 77 4.89 -15.14 -9.91
N LEU A 78 5.26 -14.72 -8.69
CA LEU A 78 6.17 -15.44 -7.81
C LEU A 78 5.58 -16.77 -7.31
N LEU A 79 4.28 -16.81 -7.02
CA LEU A 79 3.57 -18.03 -6.63
C LEU A 79 3.54 -19.05 -7.76
N TRP A 80 3.49 -18.60 -9.01
CA TRP A 80 3.58 -19.45 -10.20
C TRP A 80 5.02 -19.90 -10.48
N ASP A 81 5.96 -18.94 -10.49
CA ASP A 81 7.39 -19.18 -10.68
C ASP A 81 8.21 -18.35 -9.69
N PRO A 82 8.78 -18.96 -8.65
CA PRO A 82 9.62 -18.28 -7.66
C PRO A 82 10.87 -17.59 -8.24
N LYS A 83 11.30 -17.99 -9.45
CA LYS A 83 12.45 -17.39 -10.15
C LYS A 83 12.10 -16.14 -10.94
N THR A 84 10.83 -15.73 -10.96
CA THR A 84 10.36 -14.51 -11.64
C THR A 84 11.29 -13.33 -11.36
N ASP A 85 11.83 -12.73 -12.42
CA ASP A 85 12.55 -11.46 -12.32
C ASP A 85 11.55 -10.35 -11.95
N VAL A 86 11.72 -9.80 -10.75
CA VAL A 86 10.80 -8.83 -10.15
C VAL A 86 10.84 -7.50 -10.91
N ASP A 87 12.03 -7.02 -11.26
CA ASP A 87 12.19 -5.77 -12.01
C ASP A 87 11.60 -5.89 -13.41
N ALA A 88 11.84 -7.03 -14.07
CA ALA A 88 11.24 -7.31 -15.37
C ALA A 88 9.70 -7.37 -15.30
N ALA A 89 9.15 -7.98 -14.24
CA ALA A 89 7.69 -8.04 -14.03
C ALA A 89 7.08 -6.65 -13.77
N ILE A 90 7.73 -5.79 -12.98
CA ILE A 90 7.29 -4.41 -12.75
C ILE A 90 7.36 -3.60 -14.05
N ALA A 91 8.45 -3.72 -14.80
CA ALA A 91 8.61 -3.03 -16.07
C ALA A 91 7.54 -3.47 -17.09
N ASP A 92 7.23 -4.77 -17.14
CA ASP A 92 6.17 -5.31 -17.98
C ASP A 92 4.79 -4.79 -17.58
N TYR A 93 4.47 -4.80 -16.29
CA TYR A 93 3.24 -4.22 -15.75
C TYR A 93 3.08 -2.74 -16.16
N CYS A 94 4.14 -1.95 -16.02
CA CYS A 94 4.13 -0.54 -16.38
C CYS A 94 3.95 -0.33 -17.89
N ARG A 95 4.67 -1.10 -18.73
CA ARG A 95 4.55 -1.02 -20.19
C ARG A 95 3.15 -1.40 -20.67
N ALA A 96 2.63 -2.54 -20.22
CA ALA A 96 1.33 -3.05 -20.63
C ALA A 96 0.17 -2.16 -20.12
N GLY A 97 0.31 -1.60 -18.91
CA GLY A 97 -0.69 -0.76 -18.29
C GLY A 97 -0.69 0.68 -18.78
N PHE A 98 0.48 1.25 -19.08
CA PHE A 98 0.62 2.71 -19.16
C PHE A 98 1.35 3.20 -20.41
N GLY A 99 1.78 2.30 -21.30
CA GLY A 99 2.29 2.64 -22.63
C GLY A 99 3.39 3.73 -22.58
N PRO A 100 3.21 4.88 -23.24
CA PRO A 100 4.17 6.00 -23.19
C PRO A 100 4.51 6.49 -21.78
N ALA A 101 3.59 6.37 -20.82
CA ALA A 101 3.77 6.80 -19.44
C ALA A 101 4.44 5.73 -18.53
N ALA A 102 4.84 4.59 -19.09
CA ALA A 102 5.38 3.46 -18.32
C ALA A 102 6.61 3.82 -17.48
N GLY A 103 7.51 4.66 -18.01
CA GLY A 103 8.71 5.10 -17.29
C GLY A 103 8.36 5.86 -16.01
N THR A 104 7.50 6.87 -16.13
CA THR A 104 7.03 7.71 -15.01
C THR A 104 6.20 6.92 -14.00
N ILE A 105 5.37 5.98 -14.45
CA ILE A 105 4.62 5.11 -13.53
C ILE A 105 5.56 4.15 -12.78
N GLY A 106 6.61 3.65 -13.44
CA GLY A 106 7.68 2.93 -12.75
C GLY A 106 8.37 3.77 -11.67
N GLU A 107 8.61 5.06 -11.92
CA GLU A 107 9.13 5.99 -10.91
C GLU A 107 8.16 6.21 -9.75
N TYR A 108 6.86 6.30 -10.02
CA TYR A 108 5.83 6.39 -8.99
C TYR A 108 5.88 5.18 -8.04
N PHE A 109 5.90 3.96 -8.58
CA PHE A 109 5.98 2.75 -7.75
C PHE A 109 7.29 2.69 -6.95
N ARG A 110 8.43 3.01 -7.57
CA ARG A 110 9.73 3.08 -6.88
C ARG A 110 9.73 4.10 -5.75
N HIS A 111 9.12 5.26 -5.95
CA HIS A 111 9.00 6.30 -4.91
C HIS A 111 8.18 5.81 -3.71
N CYS A 112 7.03 5.16 -3.97
CA CYS A 112 6.21 4.59 -2.91
C CYS A 112 6.92 3.46 -2.15
N GLU A 113 7.60 2.56 -2.85
CA GLU A 113 8.34 1.47 -2.23
C GLU A 113 9.55 1.97 -1.42
N ALA A 114 10.32 2.93 -1.95
CA ALA A 114 11.45 3.52 -1.24
C ALA A 114 11.00 4.20 0.07
N ASN A 115 9.83 4.83 0.06
CA ASN A 115 9.24 5.45 1.24
C ASN A 115 8.82 4.41 2.29
N MET A 116 8.23 3.28 1.87
CA MET A 116 7.95 2.15 2.77
C MET A 116 9.24 1.53 3.35
N GLU A 117 10.29 1.39 2.54
CA GLU A 117 11.58 0.87 3.00
C GLU A 117 12.26 1.81 3.99
N ALA A 118 12.21 3.13 3.75
CA ALA A 118 12.71 4.13 4.69
C ALA A 118 12.01 4.04 6.04
N PHE A 119 10.67 3.94 6.03
CA PHE A 119 9.88 3.74 7.24
C PHE A 119 10.24 2.42 7.96
N ALA A 120 10.33 1.32 7.21
CA ALA A 120 10.67 0.01 7.77
C ALA A 120 12.07 -0.05 8.40
N ARG A 121 13.01 0.80 7.95
CA ARG A 121 14.37 0.89 8.48
C ARG A 121 14.43 1.65 9.80
N ILE A 122 13.69 2.75 9.89
CA ILE A 122 13.61 3.57 11.11
C ILE A 122 12.78 2.84 12.18
N GLY A 123 11.78 2.06 11.74
CA GLY A 123 10.79 1.46 12.62
C GLY A 123 9.73 2.48 13.05
N PRO A 124 8.58 2.04 13.58
CA PRO A 124 7.62 2.98 14.15
C PRO A 124 8.32 3.73 15.29
N THR A 125 8.12 5.05 15.37
CA THR A 125 8.64 5.78 16.52
C THR A 125 7.79 5.43 17.74
N GLU A 126 8.29 4.54 18.59
CA GLU A 126 7.74 4.32 19.92
C GLU A 126 8.05 5.55 20.78
N LYS A 127 7.36 6.68 20.51
CA LYS A 127 7.39 7.83 21.40
C LYS A 127 6.31 7.63 22.46
N PRO A 128 6.65 7.26 23.71
CA PRO A 128 5.65 7.22 24.77
C PRO A 128 5.12 8.63 25.05
N GLY A 129 3.82 8.73 25.34
CA GLY A 129 3.19 9.98 25.77
C GLY A 129 2.72 10.90 24.63
N LYS A 130 2.73 12.21 24.88
CA LYS A 130 2.06 13.25 24.07
C LYS A 130 2.64 13.46 22.66
N ASP A 131 3.73 12.78 22.29
CA ASP A 131 4.37 12.95 20.97
C ASP A 131 4.11 11.77 20.01
N MET A 132 3.20 10.86 20.38
CA MET A 132 2.84 9.71 19.56
C MET A 132 2.03 10.13 18.32
N VAL A 133 2.70 10.10 17.17
CA VAL A 133 2.06 10.14 15.86
C VAL A 133 1.59 8.74 15.52
N ALA A 134 0.38 8.58 14.96
CA ALA A 134 -0.06 7.27 14.53
C ALA A 134 0.92 6.69 13.49
N PRO A 135 1.31 5.41 13.56
CA PRO A 135 2.31 4.82 12.65
C PRO A 135 2.01 5.04 11.16
N PHE A 136 0.73 5.21 10.80
CA PHE A 136 0.34 5.58 9.44
C PHE A 136 0.87 6.97 8.99
N ALA A 137 0.78 7.97 9.85
CA ALA A 137 1.20 9.34 9.54
C ALA A 137 2.73 9.48 9.47
N GLU A 138 3.49 8.53 10.03
CA GLU A 138 4.96 8.56 10.06
C GLU A 138 5.60 8.32 8.69
N TRP A 139 4.94 7.60 7.78
CA TRP A 139 5.44 7.35 6.41
C TRP A 139 4.65 8.09 5.34
N THR A 140 3.62 8.86 5.69
CA THR A 140 2.76 9.52 4.70
C THR A 140 2.93 11.04 4.72
N SER A 141 4.16 11.54 4.66
CA SER A 141 4.39 12.99 4.76
C SER A 141 3.73 13.78 3.60
N PRO A 142 3.46 15.09 3.77
CA PRO A 142 2.97 15.92 2.68
C PRO A 142 3.89 15.89 1.45
N GLU A 143 5.20 15.90 1.65
CA GLU A 143 6.20 15.86 0.58
C GLU A 143 6.14 14.55 -0.21
N PHE A 144 5.88 13.44 0.47
CA PHE A 144 5.66 12.14 -0.17
C PHE A 144 4.50 12.21 -1.17
N PHE A 145 3.37 12.81 -0.78
CA PHE A 145 2.20 12.94 -1.65
C PHE A 145 2.37 13.98 -2.76
N VAL A 146 3.08 15.08 -2.51
CA VAL A 146 3.43 16.07 -3.55
C VAL A 146 4.21 15.39 -4.67
N LYS A 147 5.22 14.57 -4.34
CA LYS A 147 5.98 13.82 -5.34
C LYS A 147 5.13 12.77 -6.06
N CYS A 148 4.25 12.05 -5.34
CA CYS A 148 3.31 11.11 -5.96
C CYS A 148 2.43 11.81 -7.00
N ASN A 149 1.79 12.93 -6.64
CA ASN A 149 0.93 13.68 -7.54
C ASN A 149 1.70 14.23 -8.74
N ALA A 150 2.90 14.77 -8.55
CA ALA A 150 3.73 15.28 -9.63
C ALA A 150 4.08 14.20 -10.68
N LEU A 151 4.39 12.98 -10.22
CA LEU A 151 4.64 11.83 -11.10
C LEU A 151 3.37 11.41 -11.84
N LEU A 152 2.23 11.33 -11.15
CA LEU A 152 0.96 10.97 -11.80
C LEU A 152 0.49 12.06 -12.79
N ASP A 153 0.74 13.35 -12.52
CA ASP A 153 0.45 14.44 -13.46
C ASP A 153 1.33 14.36 -14.70
N GLN A 154 2.61 14.00 -14.53
CA GLN A 154 3.53 13.77 -15.64
C GLN A 154 3.09 12.58 -16.48
N ALA A 155 2.67 11.47 -15.86
CA ALA A 155 2.14 10.31 -16.56
C ALA A 155 0.87 10.64 -17.37
N VAL A 156 -0.01 11.51 -16.87
CA VAL A 156 -1.18 11.99 -17.63
C VAL A 156 -0.74 12.80 -18.86
N ARG A 157 0.31 13.64 -18.75
CA ARG A 157 0.86 14.37 -19.90
C ARG A 157 1.45 13.42 -20.95
N GLU A 158 2.21 12.42 -20.51
CA GLU A 158 2.83 11.40 -21.38
C GLU A 158 1.82 10.51 -22.09
N ALA A 159 0.65 10.27 -21.47
CA ALA A 159 -0.45 9.57 -22.11
C ALA A 159 -1.02 10.29 -23.36
N GLY A 160 -0.75 11.59 -23.51
CA GLY A 160 -1.20 12.37 -24.67
C GLY A 160 -2.73 12.37 -24.81
N ASN A 161 -3.25 11.80 -25.90
CA ASN A 161 -4.68 11.67 -26.16
C ASN A 161 -5.26 10.28 -25.83
N ASP A 162 -4.46 9.38 -25.23
CA ASP A 162 -4.93 8.05 -24.84
C ASP A 162 -5.76 8.13 -23.55
N GLU A 163 -7.08 8.15 -23.69
CA GLU A 163 -8.00 8.21 -22.56
C GLU A 163 -7.98 6.96 -21.69
N THR A 164 -7.61 5.79 -22.23
CA THR A 164 -7.52 4.56 -21.45
C THR A 164 -6.35 4.62 -20.48
N ILE A 165 -5.19 5.11 -20.94
CA ILE A 165 -4.02 5.30 -20.06
C ILE A 165 -4.33 6.38 -19.01
N LYS A 166 -4.95 7.50 -19.38
CA LYS A 166 -5.36 8.54 -18.41
C LYS A 166 -6.28 7.98 -17.33
N GLN A 167 -7.26 7.14 -17.69
CA GLN A 167 -8.14 6.48 -16.74
C GLN A 167 -7.38 5.55 -15.79
N ARG A 168 -6.39 4.80 -16.29
CA ARG A 168 -5.53 3.94 -15.44
C ARG A 168 -4.66 4.77 -14.49
N VAL A 169 -4.14 5.93 -14.92
CA VAL A 169 -3.41 6.85 -14.04
C VAL A 169 -4.34 7.46 -12.98
N ALA A 170 -5.55 7.86 -13.38
CA ALA A 170 -6.58 8.35 -12.45
C ALA A 170 -7.01 7.28 -11.43
N PHE A 171 -7.02 6.00 -11.84
CA PHE A 171 -7.27 4.87 -10.97
C PHE A 171 -6.19 4.75 -9.88
N LEU A 172 -4.90 4.80 -10.24
CA LEU A 172 -3.80 4.81 -9.25
C LEU A 172 -3.89 6.01 -8.30
N ARG A 173 -4.28 7.18 -8.82
CA ARG A 173 -4.41 8.41 -8.02
C ARG A 173 -5.38 8.26 -6.85
N LYS A 174 -6.37 7.36 -6.91
CA LYS A 174 -7.30 7.12 -5.80
C LYS A 174 -6.62 6.66 -4.52
N SER A 175 -5.50 5.93 -4.61
CA SER A 175 -4.73 5.57 -3.41
C SER A 175 -4.05 6.79 -2.77
N VAL A 176 -3.55 7.72 -3.58
CA VAL A 176 -2.90 8.96 -3.14
C VAL A 176 -3.92 9.88 -2.47
N GLU A 177 -5.08 10.09 -3.11
CA GLU A 177 -6.19 10.88 -2.55
C GLU A 177 -6.63 10.36 -1.17
N LEU A 178 -6.82 9.04 -1.03
CA LEU A 178 -7.17 8.43 0.25
C LEU A 178 -6.03 8.59 1.28
N GLY A 179 -4.78 8.40 0.84
CA GLY A 179 -3.59 8.57 1.65
C GLY A 179 -3.53 9.97 2.28
N GLU A 180 -3.76 11.02 1.49
CA GLU A 180 -3.76 12.41 1.94
C GLU A 180 -4.89 12.68 2.96
N ILE A 181 -6.11 12.18 2.68
CA ILE A 181 -7.25 12.28 3.62
C ILE A 181 -6.88 11.64 4.96
N ARG A 182 -6.30 10.44 4.92
CA ARG A 182 -5.94 9.69 6.12
C ARG A 182 -4.77 10.30 6.86
N HIS A 183 -3.79 10.85 6.18
CA HIS A 183 -2.67 11.54 6.80
C HIS A 183 -3.19 12.74 7.61
N ARG A 184 -4.00 13.60 6.99
CA ARG A 184 -4.63 14.74 7.68
C ARG A 184 -5.47 14.28 8.87
N TYR A 185 -6.25 13.20 8.71
CA TYR A 185 -7.04 12.63 9.79
C TYR A 185 -6.17 12.22 10.97
N TRP A 186 -5.10 11.46 10.73
CA TRP A 186 -4.23 10.96 11.80
C TRP A 186 -3.42 12.06 12.46
N MET A 187 -2.97 13.07 11.72
CA MET A 187 -2.35 14.28 12.30
C MET A 187 -3.30 15.01 13.24
N ALA A 188 -4.54 15.27 12.79
CA ALA A 188 -5.56 15.91 13.62
C ALA A 188 -5.94 15.04 14.82
N ARG A 189 -6.05 13.71 14.63
CA ARG A 189 -6.41 12.77 15.70
C ARG A 189 -5.32 12.63 16.76
N SER A 190 -4.04 12.64 16.37
CA SER A 190 -2.91 12.67 17.30
C SER A 190 -2.91 13.96 18.11
N ALA A 191 -3.04 15.12 17.47
CA ALA A 191 -3.15 16.40 18.18
C ALA A 191 -4.35 16.44 19.14
N ALA A 192 -5.50 15.91 18.72
CA ALA A 192 -6.69 15.79 19.57
C ALA A 192 -6.46 14.94 20.82
N LYS A 193 -5.75 13.81 20.70
CA LYS A 193 -5.36 12.97 21.85
C LYS A 193 -4.47 13.73 22.86
N ASN A 194 -3.78 14.77 22.40
CA ASN A 194 -2.92 15.61 23.23
C ASN A 194 -3.64 16.82 23.83
N GLY A 195 -4.97 16.92 23.67
CA GLY A 195 -5.81 17.95 24.28
C GLY A 195 -6.21 19.10 23.35
N ASP A 196 -5.82 19.07 22.07
CA ASP A 196 -6.24 20.08 21.10
C ASP A 196 -7.70 19.87 20.67
N ARG A 197 -8.59 20.74 21.16
CA ARG A 197 -10.03 20.70 20.88
C ARG A 197 -10.36 21.05 19.43
N GLU A 198 -9.61 21.97 18.81
CA GLU A 198 -9.81 22.35 17.41
C GLU A 198 -9.36 21.21 16.48
N ALA A 199 -8.27 20.52 16.81
CA ALA A 199 -7.87 19.32 16.11
C ALA A 199 -8.90 18.19 16.24
N ALA A 200 -9.58 18.06 17.38
CA ALA A 200 -10.67 17.10 17.55
C ALA A 200 -11.84 17.39 16.61
N LYS A 201 -12.24 18.66 16.48
CA LYS A 201 -13.26 19.09 15.53
C LYS A 201 -12.82 18.84 14.08
N ARG A 202 -11.59 19.22 13.73
CA ARG A 202 -11.00 18.99 12.40
C ARG A 202 -10.94 17.50 12.04
N ALA A 203 -10.58 16.63 12.99
CA ALA A 203 -10.56 15.18 12.74
C ALA A 203 -11.95 14.64 12.39
N LYS A 204 -13.01 15.15 13.03
CA LYS A 204 -14.40 14.80 12.69
C LYS A 204 -14.79 15.29 11.29
N GLU A 205 -14.45 16.53 10.95
CA GLU A 205 -14.72 17.09 9.61
C GLU A 205 -14.00 16.30 8.51
N ILE A 206 -12.76 15.87 8.74
CA ILE A 206 -12.00 15.04 7.77
C ILE A 206 -12.64 13.66 7.63
N GLU A 207 -13.16 13.08 8.71
CA GLU A 207 -13.87 11.80 8.65
C GLU A 207 -15.15 11.91 7.80
N GLU A 208 -15.92 12.99 7.96
CA GLU A 208 -17.08 13.28 7.11
C GLU A 208 -16.69 13.50 5.64
N GLN A 209 -15.58 14.19 5.37
CA GLN A 209 -15.01 14.32 4.02
C GLN A 209 -14.64 12.96 3.44
N ARG A 210 -14.00 12.09 4.23
CA ARG A 210 -13.63 10.73 3.80
C ARG A 210 -14.86 9.91 3.44
N MET A 211 -15.94 10.01 4.22
CA MET A 211 -17.18 9.31 3.91
C MET A 211 -17.81 9.81 2.61
N LYS A 212 -17.85 11.13 2.38
CA LYS A 212 -18.30 11.69 1.09
C LYS A 212 -17.43 11.25 -0.09
N TRP A 213 -16.12 11.18 0.12
CA TRP A 213 -15.18 10.71 -0.90
C TRP A 213 -15.38 9.21 -1.20
N TYR A 214 -15.55 8.38 -0.17
CA TYR A 214 -15.91 6.98 -0.39
C TYR A 214 -17.25 6.87 -1.14
N GLN A 215 -18.24 7.70 -0.80
CA GLN A 215 -19.52 7.68 -1.50
C GLN A 215 -19.41 8.06 -2.97
N SER A 216 -18.52 9.01 -3.31
CA SER A 216 -18.30 9.41 -4.71
C SER A 216 -17.56 8.36 -5.54
N LEU A 217 -16.87 7.41 -4.91
CA LEU A 217 -16.27 6.27 -5.62
C LEU A 217 -17.31 5.23 -6.06
N GLY A 218 -18.44 5.11 -5.35
CA GLY A 218 -19.42 4.05 -5.55
C GLY A 218 -18.79 2.65 -5.41
N ILE A 219 -19.22 1.71 -6.26
CA ILE A 219 -18.58 0.40 -6.36
C ILE A 219 -17.27 0.58 -7.14
N SER A 220 -16.15 0.51 -6.43
CA SER A 220 -14.83 0.73 -7.01
C SER A 220 -13.85 -0.38 -6.62
N TRP A 221 -13.12 -0.86 -7.62
CA TRP A 221 -11.97 -1.74 -7.44
C TRP A 221 -10.69 -0.96 -7.15
N ALA A 222 -10.69 0.37 -7.36
CA ALA A 222 -9.53 1.20 -7.05
C ALA A 222 -9.26 1.18 -5.55
N ILE A 223 -10.30 1.42 -4.76
CA ILE A 223 -10.30 1.36 -3.32
C ILE A 223 -11.59 0.67 -2.88
N ASN A 224 -11.46 -0.51 -2.29
CA ASN A 224 -12.59 -1.17 -1.66
C ASN A 224 -13.02 -0.41 -0.40
N ALA A 225 -14.26 0.06 -0.37
CA ALA A 225 -14.87 0.70 0.79
C ALA A 225 -16.01 -0.18 1.32
N PRO A 226 -15.71 -1.33 1.94
CA PRO A 226 -16.72 -2.36 2.24
C PRO A 226 -17.75 -1.92 3.29
N ASN A 227 -17.50 -0.81 3.99
CA ASN A 227 -18.34 -0.31 5.08
C ASN A 227 -19.11 0.98 4.72
N LEU A 228 -19.15 1.37 3.44
CA LEU A 228 -20.11 2.39 3.04
C LEU A 228 -21.52 1.86 3.28
N GLU A 229 -22.36 2.65 3.96
CA GLU A 229 -23.78 2.35 4.22
C GLU A 229 -24.64 2.14 2.96
N PHE A 230 -24.05 2.11 1.76
CA PHE A 230 -24.72 1.72 0.51
C PHE A 230 -25.38 0.33 0.58
N TYR A 231 -24.89 -0.57 1.44
CA TYR A 231 -25.46 -1.91 1.60
C TYR A 231 -26.50 -2.05 2.73
N ARG A 232 -26.85 -0.95 3.43
CA ARG A 232 -27.91 -0.94 4.46
C ARG A 232 -29.29 -0.56 3.94
N VAL A 233 -29.46 -0.41 2.63
CA VAL A 233 -30.80 -0.39 2.04
C VAL A 233 -31.25 -1.85 1.96
N ARG A 234 -32.18 -2.21 2.84
CA ARG A 234 -32.80 -3.52 3.00
C ARG A 234 -33.01 -4.23 1.65
N PHE A 235 -32.44 -5.42 1.50
CA PHE A 235 -33.08 -6.48 0.73
C PHE A 235 -34.23 -7.07 1.55
#